data_AF-A0A962T1V2-F1
#
_entry.id   AF-A0A962T1V2-F1
#
_cell.length_a   1.000
_cell.length_b   1.000
_cell.length_c   1.000
_cell.angle_alpha   90.00
_cell.angle_beta   90.00
_cell.angle_gamma   90.00
#
_symmetry.space_group_name_H-M   'P 1'
#
loop_
_entity.id
_entity.type
_entity.pdbx_description
1 polymer ?
#
loop_
_entity_poly.entity_id
_entity_poly.type
_entity_poly.pdbx_seq_one_letter_code
_entity_poly.pdbx_strand_id
1 'polypeptide(L)' 'CLVARGEVVVINERFGVRITDIVSPEERIRRLR' A
#
# COMPACT_ATOMS: atom_id res chain seq x y z
N CYS A 1 -10.77 -5.54 3.22
CA CYS A 1 -9.60 -5.97 2.44
C CYS A 1 -8.40 -5.08 2.75
N LEU A 2 -7.27 -5.68 3.09
CA LEU A 2 -5.97 -4.99 3.17
C LEU A 2 -5.39 -4.93 1.75
N VAL A 3 -5.09 -3.73 1.24
CA VAL A 3 -4.70 -3.49 -0.17
C VAL A 3 -3.20 -3.21 -0.31
N ALA A 4 -2.60 -2.65 0.72
CA ALA A 4 -1.17 -2.43 0.81
C ALA A 4 -0.78 -2.36 2.29
N ARG A 5 0.48 -2.66 2.58
CA ARG A 5 1.15 -2.36 3.85
C ARG A 5 2.21 -1.32 3.56
N GLY A 6 2.42 -0.42 4.51
CA GLY A 6 3.43 0.61 4.38
C GLY A 6 3.74 1.26 5.71
N GLU A 7 4.85 1.98 5.71
CA GLU A 7 5.38 2.71 6.86
C GLU A 7 5.29 4.21 6.59
N VAL A 8 5.04 4.99 7.64
CA VAL A 8 5.08 6.45 7.57
C VAL A 8 6.54 6.89 7.59
N VAL A 9 6.93 7.72 6.63
CA VAL A 9 8.27 8.28 6.53
C VAL A 9 8.18 9.79 6.48
N VAL A 10 9.16 10.48 7.06
CA VAL A 10 9.28 11.94 6.98
C VAL A 10 10.60 12.25 6.29
N ILE A 11 10.54 12.96 5.16
CA ILE A 11 11.72 13.37 4.39
C ILE A 11 11.60 14.86 4.10
N ASN A 12 12.63 15.63 4.43
CA ASN A 12 12.66 17.09 4.23
C ASN A 12 11.39 17.78 4.79
N GLU A 13 10.99 17.42 6.00
CA GLU A 13 9.78 17.93 6.69
C GLU A 13 8.45 17.61 5.99
N ARG A 14 8.46 16.73 4.99
CA ARG A 14 7.25 16.25 4.29
C ARG A 14 6.92 14.85 4.74
N PHE A 15 5.63 14.61 5.03
CA PHE A 15 5.11 13.29 5.31
C PHE A 15 4.93 12.51 4.01
N GLY A 16 5.44 11.27 4.00
CA GLY A 16 5.26 10.31 2.93
C GLY A 16 4.85 8.95 3.50
N VAL A 17 4.35 8.09 2.62
CA VAL A 17 4.06 6.68 2.96
C VAL A 17 4.88 5.81 2.03
N ARG A 18 5.72 4.96 2.61
CA ARG A 18 6.51 3.98 1.86
C ARG A 18 5.79 2.65 1.85
N ILE A 19 5.37 2.19 0.67
CA ILE A 19 4.69 0.90 0.50
C ILE A 19 5.75 -0.21 0.61
N THR A 20 5.52 -1.17 1.50
CA THR A 20 6.40 -2.34 1.70
C THR A 20 5.86 -3.58 1.00
N ASP A 21 4.55 -3.79 1.03
CA ASP A 21 3.87 -4.88 0.34
C ASP A 21 2.59 -4.38 -0.32
N ILE A 22 2.34 -4.80 -1.55
CA ILE A 22 1.12 -4.46 -2.29
C ILE A 22 0.50 -5.73 -2.88
N VAL A 23 -0.81 -5.91 -2.70
CA VAL A 23 -1.50 -7.08 -3.29
C VAL A 23 -1.54 -6.94 -4.81
N SER A 24 -1.33 -8.07 -5.52
CA SER A 24 -1.27 -8.09 -6.98
C SER A 24 -2.60 -7.65 -7.61
N PRO A 25 -2.59 -7.07 -8.82
CA PRO A 25 -3.80 -6.61 -9.48
C PRO A 25 -4.86 -7.72 -9.64
N GLU A 26 -4.43 -8.96 -9.89
CA GLU A 26 -5.32 -10.11 -10.08
C GLU A 26 -6.05 -10.48 -8.78
N GLU A 27 -5.34 -10.39 -7.64
CA GLU A 27 -5.89 -10.63 -6.31
C GLU A 27 -6.87 -9.51 -5.89
N ARG A 28 -6.67 -8.27 -6.37
CA ARG A 28 -7.63 -7.16 -6.16
C ARG A 28 -8.96 -7.44 -6.86
N ILE A 29 -8.90 -7.93 -8.09
CA ILE A 29 -10.09 -8.19 -8.91
C ILE A 29 -10.84 -9.44 -8.42
N ARG A 30 -10.13 -10.48 -7.99
CA ARG A 30 -10.77 -11.70 -7.43
C ARG A 30 -11.60 -11.44 -6.18
N ARG A 31 -11.26 -10.41 -5.39
CA ARG A 31 -11.97 -10.04 -4.16
C ARG A 31 -13.16 -9.08 -4.37
N LEU A 32 -13.45 -8.72 -5.62
CA LEU A 32 -14.67 -7.99 -6.01
C LEU A 32 -15.82 -8.93 -6.43
N ARG A 33 -15.62 -10.25 -6.38
CA ARG A 33 -16.68 -11.26 -6.52
C ARG A 33 -17.16 -11.73 -5.15
#